data_AF-A0A3B1AET3-F1
#
_entry.id   AF-A0A3B1AET3-F1
#
_cell.length_a   1.000
_cell.length_b   1.000
_cell.length_c   1.000
_cell.angle_alpha   90.00
_cell.angle_beta   90.00
_cell.angle_gamma   90.00
#
_symmetry.space_group_name_H-M   'P 1'
#
loop_
_entity.id
_entity.type
_entity.pdbx_description
1 polymer ?
#
loop_
_entity_poly.entity_id
_entity_poly.type
_entity_poly.pdbx_seq_one_letter_code
_entity_poly.pdbx_strand_id
1 'polypeptide(L)'
;MKTLLRKLFSPILNIFEAGDGPYSVKPLSRKILIVIGVLFLGLASIVAYLAFDMGDAGFMIPVVVFCIVSLVTLVVGFLGTDRAVAKIWGNR
;
A
#
# COMPACT_ATOMS: atom_id res chain seq x y z
N MET A 1 -5.19 0.37 -19.79
CA MET A 1 -5.60 1.03 -18.52
C MET A 1 -4.57 0.87 -17.41
N LYS A 2 -4.08 -0.35 -17.11
CA LYS A 2 -3.03 -0.56 -16.08
C LYS A 2 -1.76 0.27 -16.32
N THR A 3 -1.38 0.50 -17.58
CA THR A 3 -0.20 1.29 -17.96
C THR A 3 -0.30 2.76 -17.53
N LEU A 4 -1.49 3.36 -17.60
CA LEU A 4 -1.71 4.74 -17.15
C LEU A 4 -1.61 4.85 -15.63
N LEU A 5 -2.24 3.93 -14.90
CA LEU A 5 -2.15 3.90 -13.44
C LEU A 5 -0.73 3.59 -12.96
N ARG A 6 -0.01 2.68 -13.64
CA ARG A 6 1.41 2.43 -13.38
C ARG A 6 2.27 3.66 -13.62
N LYS A 7 1.96 4.46 -14.65
CA LYS A 7 2.67 5.73 -14.91
C LYS A 7 2.40 6.76 -13.81
N LEU A 8 1.14 6.88 -13.37
CA LEU A 8 0.75 7.76 -12.26
C LEU A 8 1.45 7.38 -10.95
N PHE A 9 1.50 6.09 -10.63
CA PHE A 9 2.15 5.57 -9.42
C PHE A 9 3.60 5.14 -9.62
N SER A 10 4.23 5.58 -10.72
CA SER A 10 5.63 5.29 -11.02
C SER A 10 6.61 5.67 -9.91
N PRO A 11 6.49 6.79 -9.14
CA PRO A 11 7.44 7.07 -8.07
C PRO A 11 7.44 5.99 -6.99
N ILE A 12 6.28 5.45 -6.63
CA ILE A 12 6.16 4.37 -5.64
C ILE A 12 6.67 3.07 -6.26
N LEU A 13 6.17 2.73 -7.45
CA LEU A 13 6.50 1.46 -8.11
C LEU A 13 8.00 1.36 -8.42
N ASN A 14 8.63 2.42 -8.92
CA ASN A 14 10.06 2.40 -9.24
C ASN A 14 10.92 2.15 -8.00
N ILE A 15 10.57 2.70 -6.83
CA ILE A 15 11.29 2.44 -5.58
C ILE A 15 11.23 0.96 -5.22
N PHE A 16 10.05 0.33 -5.34
CA PHE A 16 9.86 -1.06 -4.95
C PHE A 16 10.31 -2.07 -6.02
N GLU A 17 10.23 -1.71 -7.30
CA GLU A 17 10.65 -2.53 -8.44
C GLU A 17 12.16 -2.42 -8.73
N ALA A 18 12.85 -1.39 -8.20
CA ALA A 18 14.29 -1.23 -8.40
C ALA A 18 15.13 -2.36 -7.77
N GLY A 19 16.15 -2.79 -8.51
CA GLY A 19 17.16 -3.77 -8.14
C GLY A 19 17.22 -4.94 -9.13
N ASP A 20 18.36 -5.63 -9.16
CA ASP A 20 18.62 -6.71 -10.13
C ASP A 20 18.87 -8.07 -9.46
N GLY A 21 18.91 -8.11 -8.12
CA GLY A 21 19.17 -9.33 -7.34
C GLY A 21 18.07 -10.40 -7.44
N PRO A 22 18.38 -11.67 -7.11
CA PRO A 22 17.40 -12.76 -7.12
C PRO A 22 16.38 -12.57 -6.01
N TYR A 23 15.09 -12.69 -6.32
CA TYR A 23 14.02 -12.57 -5.34
C TYR A 23 13.17 -13.85 -5.29
N SER A 24 12.50 -14.08 -4.16
CA SER A 24 11.52 -15.17 -4.02
C SER A 24 10.20 -14.60 -3.51
N VAL A 25 9.09 -15.00 -4.13
CA VAL A 25 7.75 -14.53 -3.72
C VAL A 25 6.81 -15.69 -3.73
N LYS A 26 6.11 -15.87 -2.62
CA LYS A 26 4.98 -16.80 -2.56
C LYS A 26 3.76 -16.12 -3.18
N PRO A 27 2.93 -16.80 -3.98
CA PRO A 27 1.71 -16.23 -4.56
C PRO A 27 0.77 -15.62 -3.50
N LEU A 28 0.79 -16.18 -2.29
CA LEU A 28 -0.01 -15.69 -1.16
C LEU A 28 0.44 -14.31 -0.65
N SER A 29 1.72 -13.96 -0.77
CA SER A 29 2.29 -12.69 -0.30
C SER A 29 1.60 -11.49 -0.95
N ARG A 30 1.23 -11.59 -2.24
CA ARG A 30 0.48 -10.54 -2.95
C ARG A 30 -0.95 -10.42 -2.43
N LYS A 31 -1.63 -11.54 -2.21
CA LYS A 31 -3.02 -11.54 -1.69
C LYS A 31 -3.08 -10.93 -0.30
N ILE A 32 -2.16 -11.33 0.58
CA ILE A 32 -2.09 -10.77 1.94
C ILE A 32 -1.82 -9.26 1.89
N LEU A 33 -0.92 -8.81 1.01
CA LEU A 33 -0.62 -7.39 0.85
C LEU A 33 -1.87 -6.56 0.48
N ILE A 34 -2.68 -7.07 -0.44
CA ILE A 34 -3.95 -6.42 -0.83
C ILE A 34 -4.94 -6.43 0.33
N VAL A 35 -5.10 -7.55 1.04
CA VAL A 35 -6.00 -7.67 2.19
C VAL A 35 -5.61 -6.66 3.28
N ILE A 36 -4.32 -6.57 3.63
CA ILE A 36 -3.81 -5.59 4.60
C ILE A 36 -4.10 -4.16 4.14
N GLY A 37 -3.88 -3.86 2.86
CA GLY A 37 -4.16 -2.54 2.31
C GLY A 37 -5.64 -2.14 2.42
N VAL A 38 -6.56 -3.07 2.14
CA VAL A 38 -8.01 -2.85 2.29
C VAL A 38 -8.39 -2.68 3.76
N LEU A 39 -7.82 -3.48 4.66
CA LEU A 39 -8.07 -3.36 6.10
C LEU A 39 -7.64 -2.00 6.64
N PHE A 40 -6.44 -1.52 6.28
CA PHE A 40 -5.99 -0.19 6.67
C PHE A 40 -6.83 0.93 6.04
N LEU A 41 -7.32 0.76 4.81
CA LEU A 41 -8.21 1.74 4.18
C LEU A 41 -9.54 1.83 4.92
N GLY A 42 -10.13 0.69 5.26
CA GLY A 42 -11.38 0.60 6.01
C GLY A 42 -11.22 1.24 7.39
N LEU A 43 -10.13 0.91 8.10
CA LEU A 43 -9.82 1.48 9.40
C LEU A 43 -9.63 3.00 9.31
N ALA A 44 -8.85 3.49 8.35
CA ALA A 44 -8.64 4.92 8.13
C ALA A 44 -9.96 5.65 7.84
N SER A 45 -10.84 5.05 7.03
CA SER A 45 -12.15 5.62 6.70
C SER A 45 -13.06 5.73 7.91
N ILE A 46 -13.13 4.67 8.74
CA ILE A 46 -13.94 4.65 9.97
C ILE A 46 -13.41 5.68 10.97
N VAL A 47 -12.10 5.71 11.20
CA VAL A 47 -11.49 6.67 12.14
C VAL A 47 -11.68 8.10 11.65
N ALA A 48 -11.52 8.37 10.35
CA ALA A 48 -11.74 9.69 9.78
C ALA A 48 -13.18 10.16 9.96
N TYR A 49 -14.16 9.27 9.75
CA TYR A 49 -15.58 9.57 9.94
C TYR A 49 -15.88 9.92 11.40
N LEU A 50 -15.41 9.11 12.35
CA LEU A 50 -15.62 9.36 13.78
C LEU A 50 -14.90 10.63 14.27
N ALA A 51 -13.68 10.87 13.80
CA ALA A 51 -12.89 12.04 14.20
C ALA A 51 -13.50 13.36 13.70
N PHE A 52 -14.10 13.35 12.50
CA PHE A 52 -14.80 14.51 11.96
C PHE A 52 -16.01 14.89 12.82
N ASP A 53 -16.77 13.90 13.30
CA ASP A 53 -17.92 14.10 14.17
C ASP A 53 -17.53 14.63 15.57
N MET A 54 -16.40 14.17 16.10
CA MET A 54 -15.90 14.59 17.42
C MET A 54 -15.15 15.92 17.42
N GLY A 55 -14.82 16.49 16.25
CA GLY A 55 -14.04 17.72 16.14
C GLY A 55 -12.60 17.62 16.65
N ASP A 56 -12.09 16.41 16.84
CA ASP A 56 -10.76 16.16 17.42
C ASP A 56 -9.71 15.92 16.32
N ALA A 57 -8.91 16.96 16.07
CA ALA A 57 -7.82 16.91 15.11
C ALA A 57 -6.69 15.94 15.50
N GLY A 58 -6.61 15.50 16.76
CA GLY A 58 -5.60 14.54 17.23
C GLY A 58 -5.64 13.20 16.50
N PHE A 59 -6.83 12.78 16.03
CA PHE A 59 -7.00 11.54 15.27
C PHE A 59 -6.61 11.65 13.79
N MET A 60 -6.33 12.86 13.28
CA MET A 60 -5.91 13.03 11.88
C MET A 60 -4.54 12.44 11.59
N ILE A 61 -3.63 12.42 12.57
CA ILE A 61 -2.29 11.84 12.39
C ILE A 61 -2.38 10.34 12.07
N PRO A 62 -3.03 9.49 12.89
CA PRO A 62 -3.23 8.08 12.56
C PRO A 62 -3.95 7.85 11.23
N VAL A 63 -4.97 8.66 10.91
CA VAL A 63 -5.73 8.56 9.64
C VAL A 63 -4.80 8.74 8.44
N VAL A 64 -3.98 9.79 8.45
CA VAL A 64 -3.04 10.07 7.36
C VAL A 64 -2.02 8.94 7.22
N VAL A 65 -1.47 8.44 8.33
CA VAL A 65 -0.51 7.32 8.31
C VAL A 65 -1.14 6.07 7.72
N PHE A 66 -2.33 5.66 8.17
CA PHE A 66 -3.02 4.50 7.63
C PHE A 66 -3.40 4.66 6.16
N CYS A 67 -3.81 5.87 5.75
CA CYS A 67 -4.06 6.18 4.33
C CYS A 67 -2.80 6.01 3.48
N ILE A 68 -1.64 6.52 3.92
CA ILE A 68 -0.38 6.37 3.19
C ILE A 68 0.02 4.89 3.08
N VAL A 69 -0.05 4.14 4.19
CA VAL A 69 0.29 2.72 4.20
C VAL A 69 -0.66 1.92 3.30
N SER A 70 -1.96 2.18 3.39
CA SER A 70 -2.97 1.57 2.52
C SER A 70 -2.69 1.87 1.05
N LEU A 71 -2.41 3.14 0.71
CA LEU A 71 -2.10 3.54 -0.66
C LEU A 71 -0.89 2.80 -1.20
N VAL A 72 0.21 2.75 -0.44
CA VAL A 72 1.44 2.06 -0.87
C VAL A 72 1.18 0.55 -1.06
N THR A 73 0.52 -0.10 -0.10
CA THR A 73 0.25 -1.55 -0.13
C THR A 73 -0.71 -1.94 -1.25
N LEU A 74 -1.76 -1.14 -1.51
CA LEU A 74 -2.70 -1.37 -2.62
C LEU A 74 -2.06 -1.09 -3.98
N VAL A 75 -1.29 -0.01 -4.11
CA VAL A 75 -0.55 0.31 -5.34
C VAL A 75 0.41 -0.83 -5.68
N VAL A 76 1.22 -1.30 -4.73
CA VAL A 76 2.16 -2.40 -4.97
C VAL A 76 1.43 -3.73 -5.16
N GLY A 77 0.37 -4.00 -4.39
CA GLY A 77 -0.40 -5.24 -4.49
C GLY A 77 -1.11 -5.41 -5.84
N PHE A 78 -1.80 -4.37 -6.31
CA PHE A 78 -2.56 -4.41 -7.56
C PHE A 78 -1.72 -4.11 -8.80
N LEU A 79 -0.75 -3.19 -8.70
CA LEU A 79 0.00 -2.71 -9.84
C LEU A 79 1.45 -3.17 -9.86
N GLY A 80 2.09 -3.49 -8.73
CA GLY A 80 3.51 -3.83 -8.67
C GLY A 80 3.85 -5.22 -9.23
N THR A 81 5.09 -5.38 -9.70
CA THR A 81 5.68 -6.69 -10.05
C THR A 81 5.85 -7.57 -8.81
N ASP A 82 6.14 -8.86 -9.02
CA ASP A 82 6.44 -9.76 -7.91
C ASP A 82 7.66 -9.26 -7.12
N ARG A 83 8.69 -8.70 -7.76
CA ARG A 83 9.84 -8.07 -7.08
C ARG A 83 9.40 -7.00 -6.08
N ALA A 84 8.46 -6.12 -6.46
CA ALA A 84 7.96 -5.09 -5.55
C ALA A 84 7.28 -5.70 -4.32
N VAL A 85 6.49 -6.75 -4.52
CA VAL A 85 5.87 -7.52 -3.42
C VAL A 85 6.96 -8.18 -2.56
N ALA A 86 7.97 -8.81 -3.16
CA ALA A 86 9.11 -9.42 -2.47
C ALA A 86 9.82 -8.43 -1.55
N LYS A 87 10.08 -7.22 -2.09
CA LYS A 87 10.79 -6.15 -1.40
C LYS A 87 10.04 -5.64 -0.18
N ILE A 88 8.71 -5.54 -0.25
CA ILE A 88 7.86 -5.24 0.93
C ILE A 88 7.98 -6.33 1.99
N TRP A 89 7.99 -7.60 1.58
CA TRP A 89 8.12 -8.73 2.50
C TRP A 89 9.56 -9.02 2.96
N GLY A 90 10.55 -8.21 2.53
CA GLY A 90 11.95 -8.39 2.90
C GLY A 90 12.63 -9.60 2.25
N ASN A 91 12.01 -10.24 1.25
CA ASN A 91 12.55 -11.40 0.56
C ASN A 91 13.36 -10.95 -0.67
N ARG A 92 14.52 -10.34 -0.38
CA ARG A 92 15.37 -9.59 -1.32
C ARG A 92 16.33 -10.45 -2.10
#